data_AF-A0A850GK76-F1
#
_entry.id   AF-A0A850GK76-F1
#
_cell.length_a   1.000
_cell.length_b   1.000
_cell.length_c   1.000
_cell.angle_alpha   90.00
_cell.angle_beta   90.00
_cell.angle_gamma   90.00
#
_symmetry.space_group_name_H-M   'P 1'
#
loop_
_entity.id
_entity.type
_entity.pdbx_description
1 polymer ?
#
loop_
_entity_poly.entity_id
_entity_poly.type
_entity_poly.pdbx_seq_one_letter_code
_entity_poly.pdbx_strand_id
1 'polypeptide(L)'
;MARAMAQTRIQSFSEFFVFYLGEHRNATCRALHFVGTGGFLTVFAAALITDPLRFGPALAGMLALGAVGANIENRRSAAPFLLGMIALGTWAQPMILAGVVWAYAFAWIGHFKLEHNKPATFTYPMWSLLGDFRMWGLMATGKLWTGDPVEAFTARES
;
A
#
# COMPACT_ATOMS: atom_id res chain seq x y z
N MET A 1 -9.74 -18.45 -33.57
CA MET A 1 -8.90 -18.93 -32.45
C MET A 1 -8.04 -17.77 -31.95
N ALA A 2 -8.47 -17.09 -30.88
CA ALA A 2 -7.65 -16.10 -30.19
C ALA A 2 -7.90 -16.29 -28.70
N ARG A 3 -7.16 -17.23 -28.09
CA ARG A 3 -7.04 -17.29 -26.63
C ARG A 3 -6.39 -15.97 -26.23
N ALA A 4 -7.13 -15.11 -25.55
CA ALA A 4 -6.56 -14.00 -24.82
C ALA A 4 -5.39 -14.55 -24.00
N MET A 5 -4.18 -14.08 -24.28
CA MET A 5 -3.05 -14.33 -23.39
C MET A 5 -3.43 -13.67 -22.07
N ALA A 6 -3.86 -14.47 -21.10
CA ALA A 6 -4.10 -13.99 -19.76
C ALA A 6 -2.81 -13.30 -19.30
N GLN A 7 -2.87 -12.00 -19.05
CA GLN A 7 -1.73 -11.24 -18.55
C GLN A 7 -1.27 -11.94 -17.26
N THR A 8 -0.09 -12.55 -17.30
CA THR A 8 0.41 -13.36 -16.20
C THR A 8 0.56 -12.46 -14.98
N ARG A 9 -0.12 -12.85 -13.89
CA ARG A 9 -0.05 -12.13 -12.62
C ARG A 9 1.41 -12.12 -12.14
N ILE A 10 1.93 -10.98 -11.71
CA ILE A 10 3.25 -10.85 -11.05
C ILE A 10 3.38 -11.88 -9.93
N GLN A 11 4.52 -12.59 -9.87
CA GLN A 11 4.67 -13.79 -9.04
C GLN A 11 5.33 -13.54 -7.68
N SER A 12 6.05 -12.43 -7.53
CA SER A 12 6.74 -12.06 -6.29
C SER A 12 6.51 -10.60 -5.90
N PHE A 13 6.61 -10.32 -4.60
CA PHE A 13 6.54 -8.93 -4.13
C PHE A 13 7.72 -8.08 -4.62
N SER A 14 8.91 -8.66 -4.84
CA SER A 14 10.06 -7.91 -5.37
C SER A 14 9.81 -7.41 -6.79
N GLU A 15 9.35 -8.31 -7.67
CA GLU A 15 8.92 -7.97 -9.03
C GLU A 15 7.77 -6.95 -9.02
N PHE A 16 6.80 -7.15 -8.13
CA PHE A 16 5.70 -6.20 -7.93
C PHE A 16 6.20 -4.84 -7.50
N PHE A 17 7.20 -4.77 -6.63
CA PHE A 17 7.69 -3.51 -6.10
C PHE A 17 8.37 -2.66 -7.20
N VAL A 18 9.07 -3.30 -8.14
CA VAL A 18 9.62 -2.62 -9.33
C VAL A 18 8.49 -2.06 -10.20
N PHE A 19 7.47 -2.86 -10.49
CA PHE A 19 6.26 -2.41 -11.19
C PHE A 19 5.58 -1.24 -10.45
N TYR A 20 5.39 -1.38 -9.14
CA TYR A 20 4.77 -0.38 -8.27
C TYR A 20 5.53 0.94 -8.30
N LEU A 21 6.87 0.94 -8.21
CA LEU A 21 7.66 2.18 -8.34
C LEU A 21 7.51 2.82 -9.73
N GLY A 22 7.33 2.01 -10.78
CA GLY A 22 7.00 2.48 -12.12
C GLY A 22 5.68 3.25 -12.19
N GLU A 23 4.69 2.86 -11.39
CA GLU A 23 3.41 3.55 -11.26
C GLU A 23 3.49 4.83 -10.41
N HIS A 24 4.65 5.12 -9.81
CA HIS A 24 4.91 6.29 -8.96
C HIS A 24 6.20 7.02 -9.38
N ARG A 25 6.44 7.17 -10.68
CA ARG A 25 7.65 7.83 -11.22
C ARG A 25 7.72 9.32 -10.90
N ASN A 26 6.60 10.01 -10.74
CA ASN A 26 6.54 11.40 -10.36
C ASN A 26 6.88 11.61 -8.86
N ALA A 27 7.86 12.47 -8.57
CA ALA A 27 8.30 12.75 -7.20
C ALA A 27 7.19 13.33 -6.31
N THR A 28 6.32 14.19 -6.87
CA THR A 28 5.17 14.75 -6.15
C THR A 28 4.12 13.68 -5.87
N CYS A 29 3.91 12.71 -6.78
CA CYS A 29 3.04 11.56 -6.52
C CYS A 29 3.54 10.79 -5.29
N ARG A 30 4.82 10.44 -5.26
CA ARG A 30 5.43 9.78 -4.09
C ARG A 30 5.32 10.60 -2.81
N ALA A 31 5.51 11.92 -2.89
CA ALA A 31 5.35 12.80 -1.74
C ALA A 31 3.90 12.83 -1.22
N LEU A 32 2.90 12.81 -2.09
CA LEU A 32 1.49 12.69 -1.68
C LEU A 32 1.24 11.36 -0.97
N HIS A 33 1.74 10.24 -1.49
CA HIS A 33 1.68 8.96 -0.79
C HIS A 33 2.39 9.03 0.56
N PHE A 34 3.55 9.67 0.65
CA PHE A 34 4.27 9.83 1.91
C PHE A 34 3.44 10.55 2.97
N VAL A 35 2.78 11.65 2.60
CA VAL A 35 1.87 12.41 3.47
C VAL A 35 0.62 11.61 3.83
N GLY A 36 0.01 10.92 2.86
CA GLY A 36 -1.17 10.08 3.08
C GLY A 36 -0.90 8.93 4.05
N THR A 37 0.15 8.15 3.77
CA THR A 37 0.57 7.02 4.62
C THR A 37 1.02 7.51 6.00
N GLY A 38 1.76 8.62 6.10
CA GLY A 38 2.16 9.19 7.38
C GLY A 38 0.98 9.62 8.26
N GLY A 39 -0.05 10.23 7.66
CA GLY A 39 -1.30 10.56 8.35
C GLY A 39 -2.04 9.31 8.87
N PHE A 40 -2.14 8.27 8.03
CA PHE A 40 -2.70 6.99 8.46
C PHE A 40 -1.91 6.37 9.62
N LEU A 41 -0.57 6.33 9.53
CA LEU A 41 0.30 5.80 10.59
C LEU A 41 0.15 6.59 11.90
N THR A 42 -0.06 7.90 11.83
CA THR A 42 -0.32 8.74 13.00
C THR A 42 -1.63 8.34 13.68
N VAL A 43 -2.71 8.16 12.91
CA VAL A 43 -4.00 7.69 13.45
C VAL A 43 -3.87 6.28 14.03
N PHE A 44 -3.12 5.40 13.35
CA PHE A 44 -2.88 4.04 13.79
C PHE A 44 -2.13 3.98 15.12
N ALA A 45 -1.08 4.80 15.27
CA ALA A 45 -0.33 4.93 16.51
C ALA A 45 -1.18 5.52 17.65
N ALA A 46 -1.98 6.55 17.35
CA ALA A 46 -2.92 7.11 18.33
C ALA A 46 -3.90 6.05 18.84
N ALA A 47 -4.48 5.23 17.95
CA ALA A 47 -5.39 4.15 18.34
C ALA A 47 -4.73 3.12 19.29
N LEU A 48 -3.47 2.74 19.02
CA LEU A 48 -2.69 1.86 19.90
C LEU A 48 -2.43 2.49 21.28
N ILE A 49 -2.21 3.80 21.34
CA ILE A 49 -1.92 4.51 22.59
C ILE A 49 -3.19 4.72 23.42
N THR A 50 -4.29 5.11 22.78
CA THR A 50 -5.52 5.49 23.48
C THR A 50 -6.42 4.32 23.84
N ASP A 51 -6.38 3.22 23.06
CA ASP A 51 -7.23 2.04 23.29
C ASP A 51 -6.47 0.72 23.04
N PRO A 52 -5.37 0.46 23.76
CA PRO A 52 -4.50 -0.69 23.51
C PRO A 52 -5.19 -2.04 23.72
N LEU A 53 -6.15 -2.12 24.65
CA LEU A 53 -6.80 -3.39 25.00
C LEU A 53 -7.79 -3.86 23.92
N ARG A 54 -8.48 -2.93 23.26
CA ARG A 54 -9.36 -3.25 22.13
C ARG A 54 -8.59 -3.30 20.82
N PHE A 55 -7.72 -2.32 20.60
CA PHE A 55 -7.03 -2.16 19.32
C PHE A 55 -5.84 -3.12 19.17
N GLY A 56 -5.17 -3.52 20.24
CA GLY A 56 -4.05 -4.48 20.20
C GLY A 56 -4.44 -5.85 19.62
N PRO A 57 -5.47 -6.53 20.16
CA PRO A 57 -5.97 -7.78 19.57
C PRO A 57 -6.48 -7.62 18.14
N ALA A 58 -7.15 -6.50 17.84
CA ALA A 58 -7.60 -6.19 16.49
C ALA A 58 -6.41 -6.04 15.52
N LEU A 59 -5.34 -5.37 15.93
CA LEU A 59 -4.09 -5.28 15.17
C LEU A 59 -3.51 -6.67 14.92
N ALA A 60 -3.46 -7.56 15.92
CA ALA A 60 -3.00 -8.93 15.72
C ALA A 60 -3.83 -9.66 14.65
N GLY A 61 -5.15 -9.49 14.66
CA GLY A 61 -6.05 -10.00 13.63
C GLY A 61 -5.80 -9.37 12.25
N MET A 62 -5.57 -8.05 12.19
CA MET A 62 -5.24 -7.34 10.95
C MET A 62 -3.91 -7.83 10.36
N LEU A 63 -2.89 -8.06 11.19
CA LEU A 63 -1.60 -8.59 10.75
C LEU A 63 -1.73 -10.02 10.23
N ALA A 64 -2.53 -10.86 10.88
CA ALA A 64 -2.83 -12.21 10.40
C ALA A 64 -3.54 -12.18 9.03
N LEU A 65 -4.57 -11.35 8.88
CA LEU A 65 -5.27 -11.16 7.60
C LEU A 65 -4.33 -10.62 6.51
N GLY A 66 -3.48 -9.65 6.85
CA GLY A 66 -2.50 -9.07 5.94
C GLY A 66 -1.47 -10.09 5.47
N ALA A 67 -0.93 -10.90 6.38
CA ALA A 67 0.02 -11.96 6.05
C ALA A 67 -0.62 -13.00 5.11
N VAL A 68 -1.84 -13.45 5.41
CA VAL A 68 -2.56 -14.40 4.54
C VAL A 68 -2.86 -13.77 3.17
N GLY A 69 -3.36 -12.53 3.15
CA GLY A 69 -3.66 -11.81 1.92
C GLY A 69 -2.44 -11.62 1.02
N ALA A 70 -1.29 -11.24 1.60
CA ALA A 70 -0.05 -11.01 0.88
C ALA A 70 0.50 -12.29 0.21
N ASN A 71 0.27 -13.46 0.82
CA ASN A 71 0.67 -14.76 0.28
C ASN A 71 -0.27 -15.28 -0.82
N ILE A 72 -1.47 -14.71 -0.96
CA ILE A 72 -2.45 -15.10 -1.98
C ILE A 72 -2.36 -14.21 -3.22
N GLU A 73 -1.79 -13.01 -3.08
CA GLU A 73 -1.84 -11.96 -4.08
C GLU A 73 -1.17 -12.33 -5.42
N ASN A 74 -0.27 -13.32 -5.45
CA ASN A 74 0.32 -13.84 -6.71
C ASN A 74 -0.62 -14.79 -7.49
N ARG A 75 -1.69 -15.28 -6.86
CA ARG A 75 -2.66 -16.22 -7.44
C ARG A 75 -3.98 -15.55 -7.80
N ARG A 76 -4.46 -14.62 -6.97
CA ARG A 76 -5.74 -13.91 -7.14
C ARG A 76 -5.76 -12.61 -6.34
N SER A 77 -6.76 -11.76 -6.59
CA SER A 77 -6.95 -10.53 -5.80
C SER A 77 -7.19 -10.86 -4.33
N ALA A 78 -6.45 -10.21 -3.42
CA ALA A 78 -6.65 -10.31 -1.98
C ALA A 78 -7.55 -9.20 -1.40
N ALA A 79 -8.41 -8.58 -2.21
CA ALA A 79 -9.27 -7.48 -1.78
C ALA A 79 -10.12 -7.81 -0.53
N PRO A 80 -10.70 -9.02 -0.38
CA PRO A 80 -11.43 -9.38 0.84
C PRO A 80 -10.59 -9.30 2.12
N PHE A 81 -9.28 -9.57 2.04
CA PHE A 81 -8.39 -9.47 3.19
C PHE A 81 -8.13 -8.03 3.58
N LEU A 82 -7.89 -7.15 2.60
CA LEU A 82 -7.74 -5.71 2.84
C LEU A 82 -9.04 -5.11 3.43
N LEU A 83 -10.20 -5.46 2.88
CA LEU A 83 -11.50 -5.02 3.41
C LEU A 83 -11.74 -5.57 4.82
N GLY A 84 -11.36 -6.82 5.09
CA GLY A 84 -11.42 -7.42 6.42
C GLY A 84 -10.52 -6.69 7.43
N MET A 85 -9.30 -6.30 7.04
CA MET A 85 -8.41 -5.49 7.87
C MET A 85 -9.03 -4.12 8.20
N ILE A 86 -9.57 -3.43 7.17
CA ILE A 86 -10.22 -2.13 7.35
C ILE A 86 -11.45 -2.27 8.27
N ALA A 87 -12.29 -3.28 8.04
CA ALA A 87 -13.49 -3.52 8.83
C ALA A 87 -13.13 -3.84 10.29
N LEU A 88 -12.16 -4.72 10.53
CA LEU A 88 -11.71 -5.08 11.87
C LEU A 88 -11.09 -3.88 12.61
N GLY A 89 -10.21 -3.13 11.93
CA GLY A 89 -9.59 -1.93 12.48
C GLY A 89 -10.63 -0.85 12.81
N THR A 90 -11.60 -0.62 11.92
CA THR A 90 -12.69 0.34 12.12
C THR A 90 -13.64 -0.08 13.25
N TRP A 91 -13.94 -1.38 13.34
CA TRP A 91 -14.76 -1.92 14.45
C TRP A 91 -14.05 -1.76 15.80
N ALA A 92 -12.73 -1.95 15.83
CA ALA A 92 -11.93 -1.76 17.03
C ALA A 92 -11.78 -0.28 17.39
N GLN A 93 -11.46 0.56 16.41
CA GLN A 93 -11.34 2.01 16.57
C GLN A 93 -11.84 2.72 15.30
N PRO A 94 -13.04 3.34 15.32
CA PRO A 94 -13.64 4.01 14.15
C PRO A 94 -12.76 5.05 13.45
N MET A 95 -11.85 5.72 14.16
CA MET A 95 -10.90 6.68 13.58
C MET A 95 -9.99 6.06 12.50
N ILE A 96 -9.79 4.74 12.52
CA ILE A 96 -9.04 4.03 11.47
C ILE A 96 -9.67 4.27 10.10
N LEU A 97 -10.99 4.33 9.99
CA LEU A 97 -11.65 4.62 8.72
C LEU A 97 -11.29 6.02 8.20
N ALA A 98 -11.22 7.02 9.09
CA ALA A 98 -10.79 8.36 8.72
C ALA A 98 -9.34 8.36 8.22
N GLY A 99 -8.44 7.61 8.88
CA GLY A 99 -7.07 7.42 8.43
C GLY A 99 -6.97 6.74 7.07
N VAL A 100 -7.80 5.73 6.79
CA VAL A 100 -7.87 5.05 5.49
C VAL A 100 -8.35 6.04 4.40
N VAL A 101 -9.43 6.77 4.65
CA VAL A 101 -9.95 7.79 3.72
C VAL A 101 -8.88 8.85 3.44
N TRP A 102 -8.16 9.30 4.45
CA TRP A 102 -7.04 10.24 4.30
C TRP A 102 -5.95 9.70 3.38
N ALA A 103 -5.46 8.49 3.63
CA ALA A 103 -4.41 7.89 2.80
C ALA A 103 -4.85 7.75 1.33
N TYR A 104 -6.06 7.25 1.09
CA TYR A 104 -6.60 7.09 -0.26
C TYR A 104 -6.82 8.43 -0.97
N ALA A 105 -7.26 9.48 -0.27
CA ALA A 105 -7.45 10.80 -0.86
C ALA A 105 -6.14 11.35 -1.46
N PHE A 106 -5.04 11.26 -0.72
CA PHE A 106 -3.72 11.71 -1.22
C PHE A 106 -3.18 10.80 -2.32
N ALA A 107 -3.29 9.48 -2.17
CA ALA A 107 -2.84 8.52 -3.16
C ALA A 107 -3.55 8.72 -4.52
N TRP A 108 -4.88 8.92 -4.49
CA TRP A 108 -5.67 9.12 -5.70
C TRP A 108 -5.37 10.45 -6.40
N ILE A 109 -5.03 11.51 -5.66
CA ILE A 109 -4.54 12.75 -6.28
C ILE A 109 -3.26 12.45 -7.07
N GLY A 110 -2.33 11.68 -6.50
CA GLY A 110 -1.10 11.27 -7.18
C GLY A 110 -1.39 10.48 -8.45
N HIS A 111 -2.12 9.37 -8.32
CA HIS A 111 -2.42 8.48 -9.44
C HIS A 111 -3.22 9.14 -10.56
N PHE A 112 -4.31 9.84 -10.24
CA PHE A 112 -5.22 10.33 -11.28
C PHE A 112 -4.82 11.69 -11.85
N LYS A 113 -4.21 12.58 -11.06
CA LYS A 113 -3.86 13.93 -11.54
C LYS A 113 -2.40 14.07 -11.99
N LEU A 114 -1.49 13.25 -11.47
CA LEU A 114 -0.06 13.36 -11.78
C LEU A 114 0.38 12.23 -12.71
N GLU A 115 0.15 10.98 -12.32
CA GLU A 115 0.59 9.81 -13.08
C GLU A 115 -0.36 9.44 -14.23
N HIS A 116 -1.61 9.89 -14.16
CA HIS A 116 -2.67 9.54 -15.11
C HIS A 116 -2.86 8.02 -15.28
N ASN A 117 -2.67 7.27 -14.20
CA ASN A 117 -2.78 5.80 -14.18
C ASN A 117 -3.87 5.31 -13.25
N LYS A 118 -4.16 4.01 -13.34
CA LYS A 118 -5.08 3.33 -12.44
C LYS A 118 -4.28 2.71 -11.29
N PRO A 119 -4.58 3.02 -10.01
CA PRO A 119 -3.86 2.47 -8.86
C PRO A 119 -3.73 0.95 -8.89
N ALA A 120 -2.54 0.44 -8.59
CA ALA A 120 -2.25 -0.99 -8.52
C ALA A 120 -3.15 -1.73 -7.52
N THR A 121 -3.68 -1.04 -6.49
CA THR A 121 -4.60 -1.57 -5.48
C THR A 121 -5.83 -2.26 -6.07
N PHE A 122 -6.28 -1.86 -7.26
CA PHE A 122 -7.42 -2.52 -7.92
C PHE A 122 -7.09 -3.93 -8.44
N THR A 123 -5.81 -4.24 -8.62
CA THR A 123 -5.34 -5.54 -9.11
C THR A 123 -4.61 -6.32 -8.03
N TYR A 124 -3.77 -5.64 -7.22
CA TYR A 124 -2.89 -6.18 -6.18
C TYR A 124 -3.07 -5.44 -4.84
N PRO A 125 -4.25 -5.52 -4.19
CA PRO A 125 -4.59 -4.72 -3.02
C PRO A 125 -3.60 -4.84 -1.86
N MET A 126 -3.23 -6.06 -1.46
CA MET A 126 -2.35 -6.25 -0.31
C MET A 126 -0.90 -5.87 -0.62
N TRP A 127 -0.41 -6.23 -1.81
CA TRP A 127 0.93 -5.81 -2.22
C TRP A 127 1.03 -4.31 -2.44
N SER A 128 -0.05 -3.62 -2.84
CA SER A 128 -0.06 -2.15 -2.95
C SER A 128 0.06 -1.50 -1.57
N LEU A 129 -0.66 -2.00 -0.55
CA LEU A 129 -0.50 -1.55 0.83
C LEU A 129 0.94 -1.76 1.34
N LEU A 130 1.52 -2.93 1.09
CA LEU A 130 2.92 -3.21 1.42
C LEU A 130 3.90 -2.32 0.64
N GLY A 131 3.57 -2.00 -0.62
CA GLY A 131 4.28 -1.07 -1.47
C GLY A 131 4.31 0.33 -0.88
N ASP A 132 3.16 0.85 -0.42
CA ASP A 132 3.07 2.13 0.27
C ASP A 132 3.95 2.18 1.52
N PHE A 133 3.91 1.14 2.38
CA PHE A 133 4.77 1.10 3.57
C PHE A 133 6.27 1.01 3.23
N ARG A 134 6.63 0.20 2.22
CA ARG A 134 8.03 0.08 1.78
C ARG A 134 8.53 1.39 1.18
N MET A 135 7.75 2.03 0.31
CA MET A 135 8.08 3.33 -0.27
C MET A 135 8.16 4.41 0.81
N TRP A 136 7.20 4.45 1.73
CA TRP A 136 7.21 5.38 2.87
C TRP A 136 8.48 5.23 3.71
N GLY A 137 8.91 4.01 4.05
CA GLY A 137 10.14 3.76 4.79
C GLY A 137 11.41 4.17 4.04
N LEU A 138 11.45 3.93 2.72
CA LEU A 138 12.56 4.40 1.88
C LEU A 138 12.61 5.94 1.84
N MET A 139 11.46 6.60 1.72
CA MET A 139 11.37 8.06 1.75
C MET A 139 11.72 8.64 3.12
N ALA A 140 11.26 8.02 4.21
CA ALA A 140 11.62 8.44 5.57
C ALA A 140 13.14 8.37 5.83
N THR A 141 13.87 7.52 5.11
CA THR A 141 15.34 7.42 5.17
C THR A 141 16.06 8.26 4.11
N GLY A 142 15.36 9.21 3.47
CA GLY A 142 15.94 10.15 2.51
C GLY A 142 16.06 9.61 1.07
N LYS A 143 15.47 8.46 0.75
CA LYS A 143 15.51 7.87 -0.60
C LYS A 143 14.26 8.22 -1.41
N LEU A 144 14.30 8.04 -2.73
CA LEU A 144 13.15 8.19 -3.64
C LEU A 144 12.51 9.59 -3.67
N TRP A 145 13.05 10.62 -3.03
CA TRP A 145 12.47 11.98 -3.10
C TRP A 145 12.58 12.63 -4.48
N THR A 146 13.54 12.21 -5.29
CA THR A 146 13.81 12.77 -6.63
C THR A 146 14.27 11.66 -7.59
N GLY A 147 14.34 11.97 -8.88
CA GLY A 147 14.80 11.04 -9.92
C GLY A 147 13.81 9.91 -10.24
N ASP A 148 14.26 8.98 -11.08
CA ASP A 148 13.52 7.76 -11.43
C ASP A 148 13.65 6.74 -10.28
N PRO A 149 12.56 6.39 -9.60
CA PRO A 149 12.60 5.46 -8.48
C PRO A 149 12.92 4.03 -8.91
N VAL A 150 12.64 3.65 -10.17
CA VAL A 150 12.92 2.30 -10.68
C VAL A 150 14.41 2.12 -10.85
N GLU A 151 15.08 3.06 -11.52
CA GLU A 151 16.55 3.05 -11.69
C GLU A 151 17.26 3.11 -10.34
N ALA A 152 16.80 3.99 -9.44
CA ALA A 152 17.38 4.14 -8.11
C ALA A 152 17.25 2.88 -7.23
N PHE A 153 16.26 2.03 -7.51
CA PHE A 153 16.02 0.77 -6.81
C PHE A 153 16.81 -0.39 -7.44
N THR A 154 16.74 -0.56 -8.76
CA THR A 154 17.41 -1.67 -9.46
C THR A 154 18.93 -1.59 -9.37
N ALA A 155 19.52 -0.38 -9.42
CA ALA A 155 20.96 -0.18 -9.27
C ALA A 155 21.51 -0.55 -7.88
N ARG A 156 20.65 -0.85 -6.90
CA ARG A 156 21.06 -1.27 -5.54
C ARG A 156 20.92 -2.78 -5.31
N GLU A 157 20.15 -3.47 -6.14
CA GLU A 157 19.93 -4.92 -6.03
C GLU A 157 20.82 -5.73 -7.00
N SER A 158 21.58 -5.03 -7.86
CA SER A 158 22.66 -5.57 -8.70
C SER A 158 24.01 -5.52 -8.00
#